data_AF-G5JL60-F1
#
_entry.id   AF-G5JL60-F1
#
_cell.length_a   1.000
_cell.length_b   1.000
_cell.length_c   1.000
_cell.angle_alpha   90.00
_cell.angle_beta   90.00
_cell.angle_gamma   90.00
#
_symmetry.space_group_name_H-M   'P 1'
#
loop_
_entity.id
_entity.type
_entity.pdbx_description
1 polymer ?
#
loop_
_entity_poly.entity_id
_entity_poly.type
_entity_poly.pdbx_seq_one_letter_code
_entity_poly.pdbx_strand_id
1 'polypeptide(L)'
;MTFNLIVLILLTIVFQLIIGHLWHAMGYSYKHSILLTLLPLGLGVFIRQICYYERHFPNWKLPLNIKIRLKYIYIITFCEFLSLYFCLFIFK
;
A
#
# COMPACT_ATOMS: atom_id res chain seq x y z
N MET A 1 23.36 8.84 5.41
CA MET A 1 22.17 9.73 5.48
C MET A 1 21.54 10.06 4.13
N THR A 2 22.14 10.90 3.27
CA THR A 2 21.54 11.28 1.96
C THR A 2 21.29 10.08 1.05
N PHE A 3 22.25 9.15 0.96
CA PHE A 3 22.10 7.91 0.20
C PHE A 3 20.91 7.05 0.69
N ASN A 4 20.76 6.87 2.01
CA ASN A 4 19.66 6.08 2.59
C ASN A 4 18.28 6.69 2.29
N LEU A 5 18.19 8.03 2.27
CA LEU A 5 16.96 8.72 1.90
C LEU A 5 16.61 8.49 0.43
N ILE A 6 17.60 8.50 -0.47
CA ILE A 6 17.39 8.18 -1.89
C ILE A 6 16.91 6.73 -2.03
N VAL A 7 17.56 5.78 -1.35
CA VAL A 7 17.16 4.37 -1.34
C VAL A 7 15.73 4.21 -0.81
N LEU A 8 15.38 4.89 0.28
CA LEU A 8 14.04 4.87 0.85
C LEU A 8 12.99 5.37 -0.14
N ILE A 9 13.23 6.50 -0.80
CA ILE A 9 12.32 7.06 -1.81
C ILE A 9 12.11 6.07 -2.96
N LEU A 10 13.18 5.47 -3.47
CA LEU A 10 13.08 4.48 -4.55
C LEU A 10 12.27 3.25 -4.12
N LEU A 11 12.50 2.73 -2.91
CA LEU A 11 11.73 1.61 -2.36
C LEU A 11 10.26 1.97 -2.21
N THR A 12 9.95 3.15 -1.66
CA THR A 12 8.58 3.66 -1.55
C THR A 12 7.89 3.73 -2.92
N ILE A 13 8.56 4.27 -3.95
CA ILE A 13 8.00 4.31 -5.31
C ILE A 13 7.69 2.90 -5.83
N VAL A 14 8.62 1.96 -5.68
CA VAL A 14 8.42 0.57 -6.12
C VAL A 14 7.23 -0.07 -5.39
N PHE A 15 7.16 0.06 -4.07
CA PHE A 15 6.04 -0.49 -3.30
C PHE A 15 4.70 0.14 -3.70
N GLN A 16 4.65 1.46 -3.89
CA GLN A 16 3.44 2.16 -4.31
C GLN A 16 2.98 1.73 -5.71
N LEU A 17 3.90 1.48 -6.65
CA LEU A 17 3.57 0.96 -7.98
C LEU A 17 2.97 -0.45 -7.90
N ILE A 18 3.54 -1.34 -7.08
CA ILE A 18 2.99 -2.69 -6.86
C ILE A 18 1.59 -2.61 -6.23
N ILE A 19 1.42 -1.79 -5.20
CA ILE A 19 0.12 -1.57 -4.55
C ILE A 19 -0.90 -1.00 -5.54
N GLY A 20 -0.52 -0.01 -6.35
CA GLY A 20 -1.36 0.58 -7.40
C GLY A 20 -1.80 -0.44 -8.45
N HIS A 21 -0.89 -1.33 -8.86
CA HIS A 21 -1.22 -2.44 -9.76
C HIS A 21 -2.22 -3.40 -9.13
N LEU A 22 -2.04 -3.78 -7.86
CA LEU A 22 -2.98 -4.64 -7.14
C LEU A 22 -4.36 -3.98 -6.97
N TRP A 23 -4.41 -2.66 -6.71
CA TRP A 23 -5.66 -1.90 -6.71
C TRP A 23 -6.37 -2.02 -8.07
N HIS A 24 -5.66 -1.74 -9.16
CA HIS A 24 -6.26 -1.84 -10.49
C HIS A 24 -6.75 -3.26 -10.80
N ALA A 25 -5.96 -4.28 -10.44
CA ALA A 25 -6.34 -5.68 -10.62
C ALA A 25 -7.64 -6.04 -9.88
N MET A 26 -7.92 -5.45 -8.72
CA MET A 26 -9.17 -5.62 -7.97
C MET A 26 -10.40 -4.95 -8.61
N GLY A 27 -10.25 -4.28 -9.75
CA GLY A 27 -11.34 -3.64 -10.49
C GLY A 27 -11.46 -2.13 -10.24
N TYR A 28 -10.50 -1.52 -9.54
CA TYR A 28 -10.50 -0.06 -9.38
C TYR A 28 -10.12 0.63 -10.69
N SER A 29 -10.81 1.73 -10.99
CA SER A 29 -10.47 2.56 -12.15
C SER A 29 -9.03 3.07 -12.02
N TYR A 30 -8.35 3.22 -13.14
CA TYR A 30 -6.96 3.66 -13.20
C TYR A 30 -6.70 4.97 -12.43
N LYS A 31 -7.62 5.96 -12.52
CA LYS A 31 -7.53 7.23 -11.79
C LYS A 31 -7.52 7.04 -10.26
N HIS A 32 -8.39 6.18 -9.75
CA HIS A 32 -8.44 5.88 -8.32
C HIS A 32 -7.18 5.14 -7.86
N SER A 33 -6.68 4.19 -8.66
CA SER A 33 -5.44 3.48 -8.33
C SER A 33 -4.26 4.45 -8.25
N ILE A 34 -4.10 5.36 -9.22
CA ILE A 34 -3.06 6.40 -9.20
C ILE A 34 -3.18 7.28 -7.95
N LEU A 35 -4.40 7.76 -7.64
CA LEU A 35 -4.60 8.63 -6.49
C LEU A 35 -4.18 7.95 -5.18
N LEU A 36 -4.44 6.65 -5.05
CA LEU A 36 -4.03 5.86 -3.88
C LEU A 36 -2.52 5.61 -3.84
N THR A 37 -1.87 5.41 -4.99
CA THR A 37 -0.41 5.28 -5.13
C THR A 37 0.33 6.55 -4.68
N LEU A 38 -0.30 7.73 -4.79
CA LEU A 38 0.27 8.99 -4.33
C LEU A 38 0.27 9.16 -2.80
N LEU A 39 -0.36 8.24 -2.06
CA LEU A 39 -0.50 8.28 -0.61
C LEU A 39 0.31 7.14 0.03
N PRO A 40 1.63 7.29 0.17
CA PRO A 40 2.51 6.23 0.62
C PRO A 40 2.33 5.90 2.11
N LEU A 41 3.13 4.94 2.60
CA LEU A 41 3.13 4.51 4.00
C LEU A 41 1.76 3.99 4.46
N GLY A 42 1.07 3.31 3.55
CA GLY A 42 -0.24 2.74 3.82
C GLY A 42 -1.41 3.73 3.91
N LEU A 43 -1.20 5.04 3.78
CA LEU A 43 -2.28 6.04 3.92
C LEU A 43 -3.43 5.79 2.94
N GLY A 44 -3.12 5.55 1.66
CA GLY A 44 -4.13 5.19 0.66
C GLY A 44 -4.89 3.91 1.03
N VAL A 45 -4.18 2.93 1.58
CA VAL A 45 -4.77 1.65 2.01
C VAL A 45 -5.75 1.84 3.16
N PHE A 46 -5.37 2.62 4.18
CA PHE A 46 -6.23 2.93 5.33
C PHE A 46 -7.49 3.69 4.90
N ILE A 47 -7.37 4.68 4.01
CA ILE A 47 -8.53 5.42 3.49
C ILE A 47 -9.49 4.45 2.79
N ARG A 48 -8.99 3.53 1.96
CA ARG A 48 -9.85 2.52 1.31
C ARG A 48 -10.50 1.58 2.30
N GLN A 49 -9.78 1.18 3.34
CA GLN A 49 -10.31 0.30 4.37
C GLN A 49 -11.50 0.95 5.08
N ILE A 50 -11.33 2.16 5.59
CA ILE A 50 -12.35 2.87 6.39
C ILE A 50 -13.50 3.38 5.51
N CYS A 51 -13.19 3.98 4.36
CA CYS A 51 -14.22 4.63 3.53
C CYS A 51 -15.01 3.64 2.67
N TYR A 52 -14.43 2.49 2.31
CA TYR A 52 -15.07 1.54 1.40
C TYR A 52 -15.30 0.18 2.04
N TYR A 53 -14.24 -0.52 2.43
CA TYR A 53 -14.37 -1.94 2.81
C TYR A 53 -15.16 -2.15 4.10
N GLU A 54 -14.91 -1.37 5.15
CA GLU A 54 -15.63 -1.50 6.41
C GLU A 54 -17.11 -1.13 6.29
N ARG A 55 -17.44 -0.17 5.42
CA ARG A 55 -18.83 0.28 5.20
C ARG A 55 -19.63 -0.68 4.33
N HIS A 56 -19.03 -1.21 3.27
CA HIS A 56 -19.74 -2.02 2.28
C HIS A 56 -19.68 -3.52 2.58
N PHE A 57 -18.69 -3.98 3.37
CA PHE A 57 -18.52 -5.39 3.72
C PHE A 57 -18.47 -5.57 5.24
N PRO A 58 -19.61 -5.38 5.95
CA PRO A 58 -19.68 -5.64 7.38
C PRO A 58 -19.31 -7.10 7.66
N ASN A 59 -18.54 -7.33 8.72
CA ASN A 59 -17.93 -8.63 9.07
C ASN A 59 -16.92 -9.19 8.04
N TRP A 60 -16.36 -8.34 7.15
CA TRP A 60 -15.30 -8.72 6.21
C TRP A 60 -15.67 -9.89 5.29
N LYS A 61 -16.95 -10.00 4.92
CA LYS A 61 -17.47 -10.99 3.94
C LYS A 61 -17.14 -10.59 2.51
N LEU A 62 -15.84 -10.53 2.20
CA LEU A 62 -15.30 -10.17 0.89
C LEU A 62 -15.16 -11.40 -0.02
N PRO A 63 -15.34 -11.22 -1.35
CA PRO A 63 -14.91 -12.21 -2.32
C PRO A 63 -13.46 -12.63 -2.11
N LEU A 64 -13.18 -13.92 -2.27
CA LEU A 64 -11.91 -14.55 -1.89
C LEU A 64 -10.72 -13.93 -2.67
N ASN A 65 -10.91 -13.62 -3.95
CA ASN A 65 -9.95 -12.93 -4.81
C ASN A 65 -9.56 -11.55 -4.29
N ILE A 66 -10.52 -10.73 -3.84
CA ILE A 66 -10.29 -9.40 -3.27
C ILE A 66 -9.60 -9.54 -1.91
N LYS A 67 -10.05 -10.48 -1.09
CA LYS A 67 -9.48 -10.73 0.24
C LYS A 67 -7.99 -11.10 0.18
N ILE A 68 -7.61 -11.96 -0.76
CA ILE A 68 -6.19 -12.33 -0.96
C ILE A 68 -5.37 -11.13 -1.42
N ARG A 69 -5.85 -10.35 -2.40
CA ARG A 69 -5.14 -9.18 -2.92
C ARG A 69 -4.96 -8.09 -1.86
N LEU A 70 -5.97 -7.86 -1.03
CA LEU A 70 -5.86 -6.96 0.12
C LEU A 70 -4.80 -7.43 1.11
N LYS A 71 -4.72 -8.74 1.41
CA LYS A 71 -3.65 -9.29 2.26
C LYS A 71 -2.27 -8.97 1.69
N TYR A 72 -2.06 -9.14 0.38
CA TYR A 72 -0.79 -8.77 -0.24
C TYR A 72 -0.49 -7.28 -0.11
N ILE A 73 -1.49 -6.41 -0.32
CA ILE A 73 -1.32 -4.96 -0.12
C ILE A 73 -0.89 -4.65 1.33
N TYR A 74 -1.52 -5.26 2.32
CA TYR A 74 -1.13 -5.07 3.73
C TYR A 74 0.29 -5.56 4.01
N ILE A 75 0.69 -6.71 3.46
CA ILE A 75 2.06 -7.23 3.61
C ILE A 75 3.07 -6.27 2.97
N ILE A 76 2.80 -5.76 1.76
CA ILE A 76 3.69 -4.80 1.08
C ILE A 76 3.79 -3.50 1.88
N THR A 77 2.66 -3.02 2.41
CA THR A 77 2.63 -1.83 3.28
C THR A 77 3.47 -2.05 4.54
N PHE A 78 3.41 -3.23 5.14
CA PHE A 78 4.27 -3.59 6.27
C PHE A 78 5.76 -3.59 5.88
N CYS A 79 6.10 -4.14 4.71
CA CYS A 79 7.46 -4.08 4.18
C CYS A 79 7.94 -2.64 3.95
N GLU A 80 7.06 -1.74 3.51
CA GLU A 80 7.35 -0.31 3.36
C GLU A 80 7.76 0.32 4.71
N PHE A 81 7.04 -0.01 5.79
CA PHE A 81 7.41 0.43 7.15
C PHE A 81 8.73 -0.17 7.64
N LEU A 82 9.00 -1.44 7.34
CA LEU A 82 10.30 -2.05 7.63
C LEU A 82 11.42 -1.29 6.89
N SER A 83 11.26 -1.01 5.60
CA SER A 83 12.24 -0.25 4.82
C SER A 83 12.49 1.13 5.42
N LEU A 84 11.44 1.83 5.85
CA LEU A 84 11.56 3.11 6.56
C LEU A 84 12.39 2.94 7.84
N TYR A 85 12.07 1.94 8.66
CA TYR A 85 12.77 1.68 9.91
C TYR A 85 14.26 1.38 9.69
N PHE A 86 14.57 0.47 8.77
CA PHE A 86 15.96 0.10 8.46
C PHE A 86 16.76 1.28 7.90
N CYS A 87 16.20 2.03 6.95
CA CYS A 87 16.92 3.12 6.28
C CYS A 87 17.16 4.34 7.19
N LEU A 88 16.24 4.62 8.11
CA LEU A 88 16.34 5.80 9.00
C LEU A 88 17.06 5.51 10.32
N PHE A 89 16.88 4.32 10.89
CA PHE A 89 17.33 4.03 12.27
C PHE A 89 18.47 3.03 12.37
N ILE A 90 18.59 2.07 11.44
CA ILE A 90 19.61 1.02 11.51
C ILE A 90 20.83 1.36 10.65
N PHE A 91 20.63 1.68 9.37
CA PHE A 91 21.72 1.92 8.42
C PHE A 91 22.29 3.34 8.53
N LYS A 92 22.45 3.86 9.75
CA LYS A 92 22.81 5.26 9.99
C LYS A 92 24.20 5.62 9.47
#